data_AF-A0A2K1Y9K0-F1
#
_entry.id   AF-A0A2K1Y9K0-F1
#
_cell.length_a   1.000
_cell.length_b   1.000
_cell.length_c   1.000
_cell.angle_alpha   90.00
_cell.angle_beta   90.00
_cell.angle_gamma   90.00
#
_symmetry.space_group_name_H-M   'P 1'
#
loop_
_entity.id
_entity.type
_entity.pdbx_description
1 polymer ?
#
loop_
_entity_poly.entity_id
_entity_poly.type
_entity_poly.pdbx_seq_one_letter_code
_entity_poly.pdbx_strand_id
1 'polypeptide(L)' 'MSFLLRRPPGHEAYPGDIFYLHSRLLKRTAKLSSSLGEGSMTALPIGETQSGDVSAYIPTNVISIP' A
#
# COMPACT_ATOMS: atom_id res chain seq x y z
N MET A 1 11.55 -1.25 -9.93
CA MET A 1 11.93 -2.54 -10.58
C MET A 1 11.04 -2.93 -11.76
N SER A 2 9.72 -2.69 -11.73
CA SER A 2 8.80 -3.09 -12.81
C SER A 2 9.19 -2.60 -14.21
N PHE A 3 9.57 -1.33 -14.34
CA PHE A 3 9.91 -0.71 -15.64
C PHE A 3 11.21 -1.29 -16.24
N LEU A 4 12.23 -1.53 -15.41
CA LEU A 4 13.47 -2.19 -15.83
C LEU A 4 13.24 -3.63 -16.33
N LEU A 5 12.22 -4.30 -15.78
CA LEU A 5 11.82 -5.64 -16.16
C LEU A 5 10.84 -5.66 -17.34
N ARG A 6 10.64 -4.52 -18.02
CA ARG A 6 9.74 -4.36 -19.18
C ARG A 6 8.31 -4.83 -18.91
N ARG A 7 7.84 -4.75 -17.66
CA ARG A 7 6.42 -4.94 -17.36
C ARG A 7 5.63 -3.76 -17.90
N PRO A 8 4.45 -3.98 -18.50
CA PRO A 8 3.65 -2.89 -19.04
C PRO A 8 3.29 -1.89 -17.92
N PRO A 9 3.51 -0.58 -18.12
CA PRO A 9 3.12 0.44 -17.16
C PRO A 9 1.59 0.64 -17.17
N GLY A 10 1.03 0.98 -16.01
CA GLY A 10 -0.35 1.40 -15.81
C GLY A 10 -0.46 2.90 -15.54
N HIS A 11 -1.45 3.29 -14.73
CA HIS A 11 -1.68 4.69 -14.34
C HIS A 11 -0.43 5.30 -13.69
N GLU A 12 -0.08 6.54 -14.05
CA GLU A 12 1.12 7.25 -13.57
C GLU A 12 2.44 6.44 -13.72
N ALA A 13 2.51 5.54 -14.71
CA ALA A 13 3.64 4.64 -14.96
C ALA A 13 3.96 3.62 -13.84
N TYR A 14 3.07 3.47 -12.86
CA TYR A 14 3.17 2.40 -11.87
C TYR A 14 2.80 1.04 -12.47
N PRO A 15 3.34 -0.07 -11.94
CA PRO A 15 2.90 -1.39 -12.36
C PRO A 15 1.46 -1.66 -11.90
N GLY A 16 0.71 -2.48 -12.64
CA GLY A 16 -0.69 -2.77 -12.33
C GLY A 16 -0.94 -3.46 -10.97
N ASP A 17 0.09 -4.03 -10.34
CA ASP A 17 0.04 -4.68 -9.03
C ASP A 17 0.43 -3.75 -7.85
N ILE A 18 0.57 -2.44 -8.08
CA ILE A 18 1.01 -1.51 -7.02
C ILE A 18 0.04 -1.46 -5.83
N PHE A 19 -1.27 -1.58 -6.07
CA PHE A 19 -2.27 -1.67 -5.00
C PHE A 19 -2.11 -2.97 -4.20
N TYR A 20 -1.81 -4.08 -4.87
CA TYR A 20 -1.57 -5.37 -4.22
C TYR A 20 -0.35 -5.32 -3.30
N LEU A 21 0.72 -4.62 -3.71
CA LEU A 21 1.92 -4.45 -2.89
C LEU A 21 1.61 -3.73 -1.56
N HIS A 22 0.91 -2.60 -1.62
CA HIS A 22 0.55 -1.86 -0.42
C HIS A 22 -0.44 -2.63 0.46
N SER A 23 -1.49 -3.22 -0.14
CA SER A 23 -2.50 -3.96 0.62
C SER A 23 -1.94 -5.21 1.29
N ARG A 24 -1.06 -5.96 0.62
CA ARG A 24 -0.39 -7.11 1.24
C ARG A 24 0.49 -6.71 2.41
N LEU A 25 1.12 -5.54 2.37
CA LEU A 25 1.95 -5.05 3.47
C LEU A 25 1.10 -4.64 4.67
N LEU A 26 0.10 -3.77 4.45
CA LEU A 26 -0.72 -3.19 5.52
C LEU A 26 -1.68 -4.22 6.14
N LYS A 27 -2.25 -5.14 5.36
CA LYS A 27 -3.16 -6.17 5.91
C LYS A 27 -2.47 -7.18 6.84
N ARG A 28 -1.14 -7.16 6.94
CA ARG A 28 -0.39 -7.97 7.91
C ARG A 28 -0.30 -7.31 9.28
N THR A 29 -0.52 -5.99 9.36
CA THR A 29 -0.55 -5.28 10.64
C THR A 29 -1.94 -5.43 11.23
N ALA A 30 -2.07 -6.28 12.24
CA ALA A 30 -3.33 -6.61 12.87
C ALA A 30 -3.12 -6.91 14.36
N LYS A 31 -4.23 -6.93 15.10
CA LYS A 31 -4.28 -7.53 16.44
C LYS A 31 -4.66 -9.01 16.28
N LEU A 32 -3.83 -9.89 16.83
CA LEU A 32 -4.07 -11.32 16.84
C LEU A 32 -5.17 -11.68 17.84
N SER A 33 -5.86 -12.79 17.60
CA SER A 33 -6.88 -13.32 18.49
C SER A 33 -6.30 -13.81 19.82
N SER A 34 -7.16 -14.01 20.81
CA SER A 34 -6.79 -14.60 22.11
C SER A 34 -6.16 -15.99 21.98
N SER A 35 -6.61 -16.79 21.01
CA SER A 35 -6.02 -18.09 20.68
C SER A 35 -4.59 -18.01 20.13
N LEU A 36 -4.16 -16.83 19.66
CA LEU A 36 -2.85 -16.58 19.06
C LEU A 36 -1.97 -15.66 19.94
N GLY A 37 -2.31 -15.51 21.23
CA GLY A 37 -1.50 -14.78 22.20
C GLY A 37 -1.64 -13.26 22.18
N GLU A 38 -2.70 -12.73 21.55
CA GLU A 38 -3.08 -11.30 21.57
C GLU A 38 -2.02 -10.29 21.13
N GLY A 39 -0.98 -10.74 20.42
CA GLY A 39 0.05 -9.86 19.86
C GLY A 39 -0.54 -8.81 18.91
N SER A 40 0.06 -7.62 18.88
CA SER A 40 -0.36 -6.54 17.99
C SER A 40 0.80 -6.01 17.16
N MET A 41 0.48 -5.59 15.94
CA MET A 41 1.37 -4.86 15.07
C MET A 41 0.63 -3.65 14.52
N THR A 42 1.15 -2.46 14.77
CA THR A 42 0.57 -1.19 14.32
C THR A 42 1.40 -0.62 13.18
N ALA A 43 0.78 -0.35 12.03
CA ALA A 43 1.40 0.38 10.94
C ALA A 43 1.06 1.87 11.00
N LEU A 44 2.04 2.71 10.68
CA LEU A 44 1.86 4.14 10.44
C LEU A 44 2.40 4.43 9.02
N PRO A 45 1.59 4.22 7.96
CA PRO A 45 2.03 4.48 6.60
C PRO A 45 2.23 5.98 6.37
N ILE A 46 3.32 6.33 5.70
CA ILE A 46 3.63 7.71 5.28
C ILE A 46 3.74 7.71 3.75
N GLY A 47 2.98 8.60 3.12
CA GLY A 47 3.03 8.84 1.68
C GLY A 47 3.21 10.33 1.43
N GLU A 48 4.15 10.68 0.57
CA GLU A 48 4.36 12.07 0.15
C GLU A 48 3.30 12.45 -0.90
N THR A 49 2.64 13.60 -0.69
CA THR A 49 1.76 14.21 -1.68
C THR A 49 2.51 15.27 -2.44
N GLN A 50 2.31 15.33 -3.75
CA GLN A 50 2.89 16.38 -4.58
C GLN A 50 1.90 17.55 -4.62
N SER A 51 2.36 18.75 -4.27
CA SER A 51 1.53 19.96 -4.23
C SER A 51 0.25 19.83 -3.38
N GLY A 52 0.24 18.94 -2.38
CA GLY A 52 -0.94 18.67 -1.56
C GLY A 52 -2.04 17.85 -2.25
N ASP A 53 -1.76 17.25 -3.42
CA ASP A 53 -2.72 16.43 -4.12
C ASP A 53 -2.89 15.06 -3.45
N VAL A 54 -4.03 14.88 -2.78
CA VAL A 54 -4.44 13.61 -2.15
C VAL A 54 -5.18 12.68 -3.11
N SER A 55 -5.53 13.15 -4.31
CA SER A 55 -6.26 12.38 -5.32
C SER A 55 -5.36 11.61 -6.27
N ALA A 56 -4.04 11.85 -6.19
CA ALA A 56 -3.04 11.10 -6.92
C ALA A 56 -3.14 9.58 -6.67
N TYR A 57 -2.64 8.79 -7.61
CA TYR A 57 -2.89 7.34 -7.63
C TYR A 57 -2.37 6.62 -6.37
N ILE A 58 -1.17 6.97 -5.89
CA ILE A 58 -0.59 6.33 -4.69
C ILE A 58 -1.29 6.75 -3.40
N PRO A 59 -1.49 8.04 -3.09
CA PRO A 59 -2.26 8.46 -1.92
C PRO A 59 -3.66 7.83 -1.86
N THR A 60 -4.40 7.84 -2.98
CA THR A 60 -5.74 7.24 -3.05
C THR A 60 -5.71 5.74 -2.74
N ASN A 61 -4.73 5.01 -3.27
CA ASN A 61 -4.55 3.59 -3.00
C ASN A 61 -4.28 3.32 -1.51
N VAL A 62 -3.39 4.09 -0.88
CA VAL A 62 -3.03 3.92 0.54
C VAL A 62 -4.21 4.22 1.46
N ILE A 63 -4.97 5.29 1.18
CA ILE A 63 -6.17 5.66 1.95
C ILE A 63 -7.28 4.60 1.84
N SER A 64 -7.35 3.91 0.70
CA SER A 64 -8.39 2.90 0.43
C SER A 64 -8.12 1.53 1.04
N ILE A 65 -6.96 1.30 1.66
CA ILE A 65 -6.61 0.01 2.25
C ILE A 65 -7.14 -0.07 3.70
N PRO A 66 -8.00 -1.07 4.01
CA PRO A 66 -8.54 -1.26 5.36
C PRO A 66 -7.52 -1.89 6.31
#